data_AF-A0A2N1M1R8-F1
#
_entry.id   AF-A0A2N1M1R8-F1
#
_cell.length_a   1.000
_cell.length_b   1.000
_cell.length_c   1.000
_cell.angle_alpha   90.00
_cell.angle_beta   90.00
_cell.angle_gamma   90.00
#
_symmetry.space_group_name_H-M   'P 1'
#
loop_
_entity.id
_entity.type
_entity.pdbx_description
1 polymer ?
#
loop_
_entity_poly.entity_id
_entity_poly.type
_entity_poly.pdbx_seq_one_letter_code
_entity_poly.pdbx_strand_id
1 'polypeptide(L)'
;MGIVERYNYTLIKKLFPSQDASDLLTLHLNKISWVWVKNLPIVVEYINDSNTDQLGISPVDAIEKEEVLAKPSYPRDGPIGFDEEKLSSDVLVRHLLYPSDLEGGRRRAGDLNWSPHVFTI
;
A
#
# COMPACT_ATOMS: atom_id res chain seq x y z
N MET A 1 -0.72 -1.40 6.21
CA MET A 1 0.06 -1.69 4.98
C MET A 1 0.11 -0.39 4.20
N GLY A 2 1.29 0.16 3.91
CA GLY A 2 1.38 1.36 3.09
C GLY A 2 1.14 1.06 1.60
N ILE A 3 1.13 2.12 0.78
CA ILE A 3 0.80 2.05 -0.65
C ILE A 3 1.81 1.17 -1.38
N VAL A 4 3.10 1.38 -1.14
CA VAL A 4 4.19 0.63 -1.79
C VAL A 4 4.19 -0.83 -1.36
N GLU A 5 3.94 -1.12 -0.08
CA GLU A 5 3.88 -2.49 0.41
C GLU A 5 2.68 -3.25 -0.18
N ARG A 6 1.54 -2.57 -0.38
CA ARG A 6 0.38 -3.17 -1.03
C ARG A 6 0.63 -3.48 -2.51
N TYR A 7 1.30 -2.57 -3.22
CA TYR A 7 1.71 -2.80 -4.61
C TYR A 7 2.67 -4.01 -4.69
N ASN A 8 3.74 -4.00 -3.90
CA ASN A 8 4.74 -5.08 -3.88
C ASN A 8 4.11 -6.44 -3.55
N TYR A 9 3.16 -6.47 -2.61
CA TYR A 9 2.42 -7.69 -2.30
C TYR A 9 1.60 -8.21 -3.49
N THR A 10 0.92 -7.31 -4.20
CA THR A 10 0.13 -7.66 -5.39
C THR A 10 1.02 -8.16 -6.52
N LEU A 11 2.16 -7.49 -6.74
CA LEU A 11 3.16 -7.85 -7.72
C LEU A 11 3.69 -9.27 -7.48
N ILE A 12 4.14 -9.56 -6.24
CA ILE A 12 4.65 -10.89 -5.85
C ILE A 12 3.59 -11.97 -6.06
N LYS A 13 2.36 -11.72 -5.63
CA LYS A 13 1.24 -12.66 -5.79
C LYS A 13 0.97 -13.05 -7.24
N LYS A 14 1.20 -12.15 -8.20
CA LYS A 14 0.99 -12.41 -9.62
C LYS A 14 2.21 -13.04 -10.30
N LEU A 15 3.41 -12.69 -9.86
CA LEU A 15 4.67 -13.15 -10.46
C LEU A 15 5.09 -14.56 -10.01
N PHE A 16 5.14 -14.78 -8.70
CA PHE A 16 5.77 -15.95 -8.12
C PHE A 16 5.07 -17.28 -8.42
N PRO A 17 3.75 -17.37 -8.62
CA PRO A 17 3.13 -18.65 -9.00
C PRO A 17 3.71 -19.27 -10.28
N SER A 18 4.06 -18.43 -11.27
CA SER A 18 4.69 -18.90 -12.52
C SER A 18 6.14 -19.36 -12.32
N GLN A 19 6.84 -18.72 -11.39
CA GLN A 19 8.19 -19.08 -10.98
C GLN A 19 8.17 -20.39 -10.20
N ASP A 20 7.31 -20.50 -9.19
CA ASP A 20 7.16 -21.70 -8.35
C ASP A 20 6.81 -22.92 -9.22
N ALA A 21 5.91 -22.77 -10.18
CA ALA A 21 5.57 -23.84 -11.13
C ALA A 21 6.77 -24.26 -11.99
N SER A 22 7.55 -23.30 -12.48
CA SER A 22 8.77 -23.57 -13.26
C SER A 22 9.85 -24.25 -12.42
N ASP A 23 10.05 -23.80 -11.19
CA ASP A 23 11.04 -24.37 -10.27
C ASP A 23 10.67 -25.80 -9.89
N LEU A 24 9.39 -26.10 -9.65
CA LEU A 24 8.91 -27.47 -9.42
C LEU A 24 9.19 -28.41 -10.61
N LEU A 25 9.02 -27.93 -11.84
CA LEU A 25 9.27 -28.73 -13.04
C LEU A 25 10.77 -28.92 -13.32
N THR A 26 11.60 -27.94 -12.96
CA THR A 26 13.04 -27.92 -13.28
C THR A 26 13.93 -28.37 -12.13
N LEU A 27 13.34 -28.69 -10.98
CA LEU A 27 14.03 -29.09 -9.74
C LEU A 27 15.03 -30.24 -9.96
N HIS A 28 14.65 -31.24 -10.76
CA HIS A 28 15.48 -32.39 -11.09
C HIS A 28 16.64 -32.09 -12.06
N LEU A 29 16.65 -30.92 -12.70
CA LEU A 29 17.62 -30.52 -13.72
C LEU A 29 18.72 -29.60 -13.17
N ASN A 30 18.66 -29.20 -11.89
CA ASN A 30 19.55 -28.20 -11.29
C ASN A 30 19.65 -26.91 -12.12
N LYS A 31 18.57 -26.51 -12.80
CA LYS A 31 18.51 -25.28 -13.60
C LYS A 31 17.87 -24.16 -12.77
N ILE A 32 18.48 -22.99 -12.80
CA ILE A 32 17.89 -21.77 -12.23
C ILE A 32 16.85 -21.25 -13.23
N SER A 33 15.59 -21.10 -12.79
CA SER A 33 14.55 -20.53 -13.63
C SER A 33 14.43 -19.01 -13.41
N TRP A 34 14.25 -18.28 -14.52
CA TRP A 34 14.17 -16.81 -14.56
C TRP A 34 12.81 -16.37 -15.11
N VAL A 35 11.79 -17.18 -14.87
CA VAL A 35 10.45 -17.00 -15.44
C VAL A 35 9.83 -15.72 -14.89
N TRP A 36 10.04 -15.43 -13.61
CA TRP A 36 9.57 -14.18 -13.01
C TRP A 36 10.12 -12.94 -13.73
N VAL A 37 11.39 -12.94 -14.16
CA VAL A 37 11.99 -11.79 -14.89
C VAL A 37 11.30 -11.58 -16.24
N LYS A 38 11.01 -12.67 -16.96
CA LYS A 38 10.32 -12.61 -18.26
C LYS A 38 8.88 -12.15 -18.12
N ASN A 39 8.21 -12.55 -17.04
CA ASN A 39 6.80 -12.23 -16.80
C ASN A 39 6.61 -10.86 -16.13
N LEU A 40 7.66 -10.26 -15.58
CA LEU A 40 7.59 -8.95 -14.91
C LEU A 40 6.92 -7.85 -15.75
N PRO A 41 7.34 -7.56 -17.01
CA PRO A 41 6.70 -6.52 -17.79
C PRO A 41 5.21 -6.80 -18.03
N ILE A 42 4.86 -8.06 -18.33
CA ILE A 42 3.47 -8.48 -18.59
C ILE A 42 2.59 -8.27 -17.35
N VAL A 43 3.11 -8.64 -16.17
CA VAL A 43 2.38 -8.49 -14.92
C VAL A 43 2.23 -7.02 -14.51
N VAL A 44 3.25 -6.20 -14.74
CA VAL A 44 3.19 -4.75 -14.46
C VAL A 44 2.17 -4.07 -15.37
N GLU A 45 2.21 -4.35 -16.68
CA GLU A 45 1.22 -3.89 -17.65
C GLU A 45 -0.19 -4.29 -17.22
N TYR A 46 -0.40 -5.58 -16.92
CA TYR A 46 -1.68 -6.08 -16.41
C TYR A 46 -2.17 -5.31 -15.16
N ILE A 47 -1.30 -5.07 -14.17
CA ILE A 47 -1.70 -4.37 -12.94
C ILE A 47 -2.13 -2.93 -13.25
N ASN A 48 -1.43 -2.25 -14.17
CA ASN A 48 -1.67 -0.86 -14.51
C ASN A 48 -2.88 -0.66 -15.44
N ASP A 49 -3.21 -1.66 -16.25
CA ASP A 49 -4.33 -1.59 -17.20
C ASP A 49 -5.62 -2.23 -16.64
N SER A 50 -5.51 -2.99 -15.55
CA SER A 50 -6.68 -3.59 -14.89
C SER A 50 -7.42 -2.61 -14.00
N ASN A 51 -8.74 -2.58 -14.10
CA ASN A 51 -9.57 -1.80 -13.17
C ASN A 51 -9.37 -2.30 -11.74
N THR A 52 -9.11 -1.38 -10.82
CA THR A 52 -8.99 -1.70 -9.40
C THR A 52 -10.35 -1.65 -8.72
N ASP A 53 -10.61 -2.56 -7.77
CA ASP A 53 -11.85 -2.53 -6.98
C ASP A 53 -12.02 -1.23 -6.20
N GLN A 54 -10.89 -0.62 -5.82
CA GLN A 54 -10.84 0.61 -5.02
C GLN A 54 -11.21 1.85 -5.84
N LEU A 55 -10.69 1.99 -7.07
CA LEU A 55 -10.92 3.18 -7.91
C LEU A 55 -12.07 2.97 -8.92
N GLY A 56 -12.40 1.73 -9.25
CA GLY A 56 -13.33 1.38 -10.33
C GLY A 56 -12.80 1.66 -11.74
N ILE A 57 -11.56 2.13 -11.86
CA ILE A 57 -10.85 2.43 -13.10
C ILE A 57 -9.42 1.87 -13.04
N SER A 58 -8.75 1.80 -14.19
CA SER A 58 -7.36 1.37 -14.30
C SER A 58 -6.41 2.43 -13.73
N PRO A 59 -5.27 2.03 -13.13
CA PRO A 59 -4.24 2.98 -12.71
C PRO A 59 -3.72 3.88 -13.84
N VAL A 60 -3.62 3.37 -15.07
CA VAL A 60 -3.17 4.15 -16.23
C VAL A 60 -4.18 5.26 -16.61
N ASP A 61 -5.47 5.02 -16.44
CA ASP A 61 -6.49 6.07 -16.65
C ASP A 61 -6.58 7.01 -15.44
N ALA A 62 -6.29 6.50 -14.24
CA ALA A 62 -6.37 7.26 -13.00
C ALA A 62 -5.26 8.33 -12.90
N ILE A 63 -4.04 8.02 -13.36
CA ILE A 63 -2.90 8.95 -13.27
C ILE A 63 -3.07 10.19 -14.14
N GLU A 64 -3.87 10.12 -15.20
CA GLU A 64 -4.17 11.25 -16.08
C GLU A 64 -5.18 12.23 -15.47
N LYS A 65 -5.90 11.82 -14.42
CA LYS A 65 -6.93 12.64 -13.77
C LYS A 65 -6.33 13.48 -12.65
N GLU A 66 -6.82 14.71 -12.50
CA GLU A 66 -6.45 15.59 -11.39
C GLU A 66 -6.90 15.03 -10.04
N GLU A 67 -8.10 14.45 -9.99
CA GLU A 67 -8.66 13.82 -8.80
C GLU A 67 -9.34 12.49 -9.14
N VAL A 68 -9.23 11.53 -8.21
CA VAL A 68 -9.85 10.20 -8.34
C VAL A 68 -10.56 9.85 -7.04
N LEU A 69 -11.84 9.54 -7.14
CA LEU A 69 -12.61 9.04 -6.01
C LEU A 69 -12.23 7.59 -5.73
N ALA A 70 -11.79 7.33 -4.50
CA ALA A 70 -11.40 6.00 -4.05
C ALA A 70 -12.40 5.48 -3.02
N LYS A 71 -12.84 4.24 -3.19
CA LYS A 71 -13.58 3.53 -2.14
C LYS A 71 -12.66 3.30 -0.93
N PRO A 72 -13.21 3.30 0.29
CA PRO A 72 -12.43 2.97 1.47
C PRO A 72 -11.97 1.50 1.41
N SER A 73 -10.74 1.23 1.83
CA SER A 73 -10.16 -0.13 1.80
C SER A 73 -10.78 -1.07 2.84
N TYR A 74 -11.46 -0.51 3.84
CA TYR A 74 -12.16 -1.24 4.88
C TYR A 74 -13.57 -0.66 5.00
N PRO A 75 -14.61 -1.50 5.16
CA PRO A 75 -15.91 -1.00 5.58
C PRO A 75 -15.70 -0.30 6.93
N ARG A 76 -16.17 0.94 7.01
CA ARG A 76 -16.11 1.74 8.22
C ARG A 76 -17.54 1.93 8.69
N ASP A 77 -17.86 1.36 9.83
CA ASP A 77 -19.10 1.65 10.51
C ASP A 77 -18.86 2.83 11.44
N GLY A 78 -19.59 3.92 11.18
CA GLY A 78 -19.52 5.12 12.00
C GLY A 78 -19.46 6.41 11.18
N PRO A 79 -19.75 7.53 11.82
CA PRO A 79 -19.69 8.84 11.18
C PRO A 79 -18.25 9.21 10.75
N ILE A 80 -18.15 10.07 9.73
CA ILE A 80 -16.88 10.54 9.14
C ILE A 80 -16.86 12.07 9.14
N GLY A 81 -15.73 12.67 9.51
CA GLY A 81 -15.56 14.12 9.49
C GLY A 81 -16.35 14.82 10.59
N PHE A 82 -17.26 15.73 10.22
CA PHE A 82 -18.00 16.56 11.20
C PHE A 82 -18.92 15.76 12.13
N ASP A 83 -19.38 14.61 11.67
CA ASP A 83 -20.24 13.73 12.43
C ASP A 83 -19.44 12.82 13.38
N GLU A 84 -18.09 12.77 13.27
CA GLU A 84 -17.26 11.94 14.16
C GLU A 84 -17.48 12.33 15.62
N GLU A 85 -17.64 11.31 16.48
CA GLU A 85 -17.77 11.55 17.92
C GLU A 85 -16.53 12.28 18.42
N LYS A 86 -16.75 13.47 19.01
CA LYS A 86 -15.66 14.23 19.59
C LYS A 86 -15.03 13.43 20.71
N LEU A 87 -13.72 13.26 20.64
CA LEU A 87 -12.95 12.65 21.70
C LEU A 87 -13.19 13.40 23.02
N SER A 88 -13.40 12.65 24.09
CA SER A 88 -13.55 13.20 25.44
C SER A 88 -12.22 13.79 25.94
N SER A 89 -12.28 14.80 26.81
CA SER A 89 -11.11 15.54 27.33
C SER A 89 -10.22 14.72 28.28
N ASP A 90 -10.63 13.51 28.64
CA ASP A 90 -9.85 12.60 29.51
C ASP A 90 -9.09 11.54 28.70
N VAL A 91 -9.12 11.61 27.36
CA VAL A 91 -8.47 10.64 26.48
C VAL A 91 -7.03 11.07 26.17
N LEU A 92 -6.11 10.12 26.34
CA LEU A 92 -4.72 10.25 25.90
C LEU A 92 -4.62 9.97 24.39
N VAL A 93 -4.10 10.92 23.63
CA VAL A 93 -3.95 10.84 22.18
C VAL A 93 -2.50 11.04 21.75
N ARG A 94 -2.16 10.52 20.57
CA ARG A 94 -0.91 10.86 19.88
C ARG A 94 -1.28 11.58 18.59
N HIS A 95 -0.73 12.77 18.40
CA HIS A 95 -0.93 13.50 17.15
C HIS A 95 -0.09 12.90 16.03
N LEU A 96 -0.55 13.12 14.79
CA LEU A 96 0.30 12.92 13.62
C LEU A 96 1.51 13.85 13.74
N LEU A 97 2.68 13.36 13.37
CA LEU A 97 3.93 14.12 13.48
C LEU A 97 3.85 15.41 12.63
N TYR A 98 3.99 16.58 13.24
CA TYR A 98 4.06 17.83 12.49
C TYR A 98 5.45 18.00 11.85
N PRO A 99 5.58 18.73 10.73
CA PRO A 99 6.88 19.03 10.14
C PRO A 99 7.84 19.75 11.11
N SER A 100 7.31 20.51 12.07
CA SER A 100 8.09 21.16 13.13
C SER A 100 8.57 20.21 14.23
N ASP A 101 7.91 19.06 14.42
CA ASP A 101 8.34 18.01 15.35
C ASP A 101 9.56 17.22 14.82
N LEU A 102 10.01 17.53 13.60
CA LEU A 102 11.18 16.98 12.94
C LEU A 102 12.47 17.69 13.37
N GLU A 103 12.69 17.88 14.68
CA GLU A 103 14.01 18.27 15.17
C GLU A 103 15.01 17.13 14.90
N GLY A 104 15.65 17.10 13.72
CA GLY A 104 16.77 16.19 13.46
C GLY A 104 16.93 15.55 12.06
N GLY A 105 16.17 15.93 11.03
CA GLY A 105 16.51 15.60 9.64
C GLY A 105 15.79 14.40 8.97
N ARG A 106 16.50 13.68 8.09
CA ARG A 106 15.94 12.76 7.06
C ARG A 106 15.35 11.47 7.66
N ARG A 107 14.05 11.24 7.43
CA ARG A 107 13.32 10.03 7.88
C ARG A 107 13.83 8.76 7.24
N ARG A 108 13.96 7.68 8.02
CA ARG A 108 14.12 6.32 7.53
C ARG A 108 12.73 5.75 7.21
N ALA A 109 12.65 4.82 6.27
CA ALA A 109 11.38 4.21 5.85
C ALA A 109 10.62 3.48 6.98
N GLY A 110 11.28 3.18 8.11
CA GLY A 110 10.69 2.54 9.29
C GLY A 110 10.31 3.47 10.44
N ASP A 111 10.51 4.79 10.29
CA ASP A 111 10.20 5.73 11.38
C ASP A 111 8.69 5.88 11.58
N LEU A 112 8.24 5.93 12.83
CA LEU A 112 6.83 6.10 13.18
C LEU A 112 6.28 7.41 12.60
N ASN A 113 5.04 7.39 12.10
CA ASN A 113 4.33 8.56 11.58
C ASN A 113 3.64 9.41 12.66
N TRP A 114 3.77 9.04 13.93
CA TRP A 114 3.08 9.64 15.06
C TRP A 114 4.08 10.32 15.98
N SER A 115 3.66 11.40 16.65
CA SER A 115 4.45 12.08 17.68
C SER A 115 4.89 11.06 18.75
N PRO A 116 6.16 11.12 19.21
CA PRO A 116 6.59 10.30 20.33
C PRO A 116 5.89 10.71 21.64
N HIS A 117 5.32 11.91 21.68
CA HIS A 117 4.61 12.44 22.84
C HIS A 117 3.14 12.06 22.82
N VAL A 118 2.63 11.77 24.01
CA VAL A 118 1.20 11.55 24.27
C VAL A 118 0.65 12.81 24.90
N PHE A 119 -0.49 13.26 24.40
CA PHE A 119 -1.16 14.49 24.83
C PHE A 119 -2.52 14.13 25.42
N THR A 120 -2.97 14.97 26.34
CA THR A 120 -4.36 14.95 26.83
C THR A 120 -5.13 16.05 26.11
N ILE A 121 -6.37 15.79 25.72
CA ILE A 121 -7.25 16.76 25.01
C ILE A 121 -7.86 17.78 25.97
#